data_AF-A0A450YTV4-F1
#
_entry.id   AF-A0A450YTV4-F1
#
_cell.length_a   1.000
_cell.length_b   1.000
_cell.length_c   1.000
_cell.angle_alpha   90.00
_cell.angle_beta   90.00
_cell.angle_gamma   90.00
#
_symmetry.space_group_name_H-M   'P 1'
#
loop_
_entity.id
_entity.type
_entity.pdbx_description
1 polymer ?
#
loop_
_entity_poly.entity_id
_entity_poly.type
_entity_poly.pdbx_seq_one_letter_code
_entity_poly.pdbx_strand_id
1 'polypeptide(L)'
;MNTGIHFTSAITRNSRARLFNRSTPETDNIVFPRSNRNSYSVNKYAETNEKIYRGVQILDAKRKERLPNTPFLYNAWIEHKDNATNGGLCKAARLLKSLKYDTESIDLSSYDLVSIAFHIPEEQLSIPRGMELALLHSCRVFCEELDWDAAKRNSLQVPDGHRRIFEEGHATKRGLDALVAELADLENDVLRENQRSFRKLAEARVEY
;
A
#
# COMPACT_ATOMS: atom_id res chain seq x y z
N MET A 1 0.41 -32.09 5.65
CA MET A 1 1.23 -30.86 5.66
C MET A 1 0.36 -29.74 5.12
N ASN A 2 -0.14 -28.88 5.99
CA ASN A 2 -0.99 -27.74 5.62
C ASN A 2 -0.61 -26.57 6.54
N THR A 3 0.27 -25.69 6.08
CA THR A 3 0.69 -24.49 6.83
C THR A 3 -0.20 -23.32 6.44
N GLY A 4 -1.40 -23.30 7.02
CA GLY A 4 -2.27 -22.13 7.01
C GLY A 4 -1.68 -21.05 7.92
N ILE A 5 -1.41 -19.88 7.37
CA ILE A 5 -1.03 -18.69 8.13
C ILE A 5 -2.29 -18.19 8.85
N HIS A 6 -2.45 -18.57 10.11
CA HIS A 6 -3.49 -18.05 10.99
C HIS A 6 -3.07 -16.68 11.52
N PHE A 7 -3.82 -15.62 11.19
CA PHE A 7 -3.80 -14.36 11.93
C PHE A 7 -4.58 -14.54 13.24
N THR A 8 -3.89 -14.74 14.35
CA THR A 8 -4.50 -14.75 15.68
C THR A 8 -4.46 -13.34 16.26
N SER A 9 -5.62 -12.68 16.31
CA SER A 9 -5.81 -11.49 17.15
C SER A 9 -5.90 -11.92 18.62
N ALA A 10 -4.82 -11.80 19.37
CA ALA A 10 -4.88 -11.94 20.82
C ALA A 10 -5.44 -10.64 21.43
N ILE A 11 -6.76 -10.55 21.58
CA ILE A 11 -7.41 -9.52 22.39
C ILE A 11 -7.35 -9.98 23.84
N THR A 12 -6.28 -9.66 24.54
CA THR A 12 -6.22 -9.81 25.99
C THR A 12 -6.91 -8.60 26.65
N ARG A 13 -7.92 -8.89 27.48
CA ARG A 13 -8.62 -7.92 28.34
C ARG A 13 -7.65 -7.34 29.40
N ASN A 14 -6.79 -6.41 29.01
CA ASN A 14 -6.32 -5.30 29.87
C ASN A 14 -5.41 -4.36 29.07
N SER A 15 -5.94 -3.20 28.65
CA SER A 15 -5.27 -1.92 28.35
C SER A 15 -3.90 -1.82 27.64
N ARG A 16 -3.31 -2.89 27.09
CA ARG A 16 -2.03 -2.87 26.37
C ARG A 16 -2.00 -3.99 25.34
N ALA A 17 -2.21 -3.66 24.07
CA ALA A 17 -1.85 -4.54 22.96
C ALA A 17 -0.40 -4.23 22.56
N ARG A 18 0.49 -5.23 22.63
CA ARG A 18 1.85 -5.15 22.08
C ARG A 18 1.82 -5.74 20.68
N LEU A 19 2.18 -4.95 19.67
CA LEU A 19 2.49 -5.47 18.33
C LEU A 19 4.01 -5.61 18.25
N PHE A 20 4.48 -6.85 18.02
CA PHE A 20 5.89 -7.11 17.72
C PHE A 20 6.13 -6.86 16.23
N ASN A 21 6.94 -5.86 15.90
CA ASN A 21 7.58 -5.76 14.60
C ASN A 21 8.96 -6.45 14.70
N ARG A 22 9.21 -7.49 13.90
CA ARG A 22 10.44 -8.32 14.03
C ARG A 22 11.69 -7.72 13.37
N SER A 23 11.67 -6.46 12.95
CA SER A 23 12.83 -5.80 12.34
C SER A 23 13.43 -4.63 13.14
N THR A 24 12.78 -4.16 14.22
CA THR A 24 13.36 -3.18 15.15
C THR A 24 12.79 -3.38 16.57
N PRO A 25 13.61 -3.43 17.63
CA PRO A 25 13.14 -3.57 19.00
C PRO A 25 12.73 -2.20 19.56
N GLU A 26 11.75 -1.54 18.95
CA GLU A 26 11.15 -0.32 19.52
C GLU A 26 9.69 -0.57 19.85
N THR A 27 9.37 -0.41 21.14
CA THR A 27 8.05 -0.66 21.71
C THR A 27 7.19 0.59 21.56
N ASP A 28 6.51 0.74 20.43
CA ASP A 28 5.51 1.78 20.27
C ASP A 28 4.22 1.37 21.01
N ASN A 29 3.89 2.13 22.05
CA ASN A 29 2.67 1.91 22.83
C ASN A 29 1.48 2.59 22.13
N ILE A 30 0.53 1.80 21.62
CA ILE A 30 -0.74 2.31 21.11
C ILE A 30 -1.60 2.77 22.29
N VAL A 31 -1.95 4.05 22.32
CA VAL A 31 -2.83 4.62 23.35
C VAL A 31 -4.19 4.91 22.72
N PHE A 32 -5.21 4.18 23.15
CA PHE A 32 -6.59 4.55 22.84
C PHE A 32 -6.95 5.80 23.66
N PRO A 33 -7.32 6.93 23.01
CA PRO A 33 -7.70 8.13 23.75
C PRO A 33 -8.93 7.85 24.61
N ARG A 34 -8.86 8.19 25.91
CA ARG A 34 -9.95 8.02 26.88
C ARG A 34 -11.00 9.14 26.86
N SER A 35 -10.90 10.12 25.96
CA SER A 35 -11.77 11.31 25.96
C SER A 35 -11.72 12.06 24.63
N ASN A 36 -12.90 12.55 24.22
CA ASN A 36 -13.31 13.22 22.96
C ASN A 36 -12.58 14.55 22.60
N ARG A 37 -11.33 14.76 22.99
CA ARG A 37 -10.63 16.03 22.72
C ARG A 37 -9.27 15.81 22.07
N ASN A 38 -9.27 15.39 20.81
CA ASN A 38 -8.35 15.92 19.80
C ASN A 38 -8.87 15.56 18.38
N SER A 39 -8.96 16.58 17.51
CA SER A 39 -9.37 16.57 16.09
C SER A 39 -8.66 15.44 15.31
N TYR A 40 -9.22 14.68 14.36
CA TYR A 40 -9.94 15.07 13.14
C TYR A 40 -11.03 14.07 12.70
N SER A 41 -11.19 12.96 13.42
CA SER A 41 -12.16 11.89 13.13
C SER A 41 -13.31 11.82 14.15
N VAL A 42 -13.27 12.66 15.18
CA VAL A 42 -14.25 12.68 16.28
C VAL A 42 -15.63 13.15 15.81
N ASN A 43 -15.73 14.08 14.84
CA ASN A 43 -17.02 14.58 14.37
C ASN A 43 -17.82 13.50 13.61
N LYS A 44 -17.24 12.88 12.57
CA LYS A 44 -17.95 11.81 11.84
C LYS A 44 -18.28 10.61 12.72
N TYR A 45 -17.39 10.21 13.63
CA TYR A 45 -17.72 9.14 14.57
C TYR A 45 -18.86 9.54 15.52
N ALA A 46 -18.85 10.75 16.06
CA ALA A 46 -19.91 11.24 16.95
C ALA A 46 -21.25 11.38 16.23
N GLU A 47 -21.24 11.72 14.94
CA GLU A 47 -22.44 11.88 14.11
C GLU A 47 -23.01 10.55 13.63
N THR A 48 -22.16 9.60 13.22
CA THR A 48 -22.59 8.35 12.55
C THR A 48 -22.59 7.13 13.48
N ASN A 49 -21.83 7.18 14.59
CA ASN A 49 -21.49 6.03 15.44
C ASN A 49 -20.80 4.86 14.70
N GLU A 50 -20.31 5.09 13.48
CA GLU A 50 -19.66 4.06 12.67
C GLU A 50 -18.21 3.82 13.11
N LYS A 51 -17.90 2.57 13.48
CA LYS A 51 -16.61 2.22 14.13
C LYS A 51 -15.39 2.51 13.25
N ILE A 52 -15.55 2.56 11.93
CA ILE A 52 -14.48 2.88 10.98
C ILE A 52 -13.90 4.28 11.19
N TYR A 53 -14.68 5.23 11.72
CA TYR A 53 -14.23 6.60 11.98
C TYR A 53 -13.48 6.75 13.31
N ARG A 54 -13.24 5.67 14.06
CA ARG A 54 -12.47 5.77 15.31
C ARG A 54 -11.00 6.12 15.00
N GLY A 55 -10.53 7.24 15.55
CA GLY A 55 -9.10 7.57 15.56
C GLY A 55 -8.36 6.86 16.70
N VAL A 56 -7.06 6.65 16.51
CA VAL A 56 -6.12 6.28 17.59
C VAL A 56 -5.02 7.33 17.69
N GLN A 57 -4.33 7.38 18.82
CA GLN A 57 -3.14 8.22 18.98
C GLN A 57 -1.94 7.33 19.30
N ILE A 58 -0.90 7.46 18.50
CA ILE A 58 0.37 6.76 18.71
C ILE A 58 1.27 7.71 19.50
N LEU A 59 1.79 7.26 20.63
CA LEU A 59 2.75 8.02 21.42
C LEU A 59 4.14 7.78 20.84
N ASP A 60 4.74 8.82 20.25
CA ASP A 60 6.17 8.83 19.96
C ASP A 60 6.92 9.13 21.26
N ALA A 61 7.55 8.11 21.85
CA ALA A 61 8.25 8.23 23.12
C ALA A 61 9.51 9.10 23.03
N LYS A 62 10.15 9.17 21.86
CA LYS A 62 11.38 9.94 21.62
C LYS A 62 11.06 11.43 21.56
N ARG A 63 10.05 11.78 20.75
CA ARG A 63 9.58 13.16 20.58
C ARG A 63 8.67 13.62 21.71
N LYS A 64 8.15 12.68 22.52
CA LYS A 64 7.14 12.88 23.56
C LYS A 64 5.86 13.51 23.01
N GLU A 65 5.53 13.17 21.76
CA GLU A 65 4.40 13.71 21.02
C GLU A 65 3.36 12.60 20.75
N ARG A 66 2.10 12.99 20.59
CA ARG A 66 1.01 12.08 20.21
C ARG A 66 0.63 12.33 18.76
N LEU A 67 0.84 11.32 17.92
CA LEU A 67 0.52 11.38 16.51
C LEU A 67 -0.89 10.79 16.29
N PRO A 68 -1.84 11.56 15.72
CA PRO A 68 -3.15 11.03 15.36
C PRO A 68 -3.01 10.04 14.20
N ASN A 69 -3.82 8.98 14.21
CA ASN A 69 -3.89 7.99 13.13
C ASN A 69 -5.33 7.48 12.97
N THR A 70 -5.72 7.15 11.75
CA THR A 70 -7.06 6.65 11.37
C THR A 70 -6.98 5.28 10.68
N PRO A 71 -6.36 4.26 11.32
CA PRO A 71 -6.07 2.98 10.68
C PRO A 71 -7.32 2.21 10.26
N PHE A 72 -8.43 2.35 11.00
CA PHE A 72 -9.68 1.67 10.67
C PHE A 72 -10.34 2.27 9.43
N LEU A 73 -10.32 3.60 9.29
CA LEU A 73 -10.84 4.29 8.13
C LEU A 73 -10.00 3.98 6.90
N TYR A 74 -8.67 4.05 7.04
CA TYR A 74 -7.73 3.70 5.98
C TYR A 74 -7.99 2.27 5.47
N ASN A 75 -8.02 1.28 6.36
CA ASN A 75 -8.24 -0.11 5.98
C ASN A 75 -9.62 -0.33 5.35
N ALA A 76 -10.66 0.35 5.84
CA ALA A 76 -12.01 0.26 5.26
C ALA A 76 -12.04 0.77 3.81
N TRP A 77 -11.34 1.86 3.50
CA TRP A 77 -11.24 2.35 2.12
C TRP A 77 -10.45 1.41 1.21
N ILE A 78 -9.35 0.85 1.71
CA ILE A 78 -8.59 -0.17 0.98
C ILE A 78 -9.47 -1.39 0.70
N GLU A 79 -10.17 -1.92 1.70
CA GLU A 79 -11.04 -3.08 1.55
C GLU A 79 -12.19 -2.79 0.56
N HIS A 80 -12.81 -1.62 0.65
CA HIS A 80 -13.87 -1.21 -0.27
C HIS A 80 -13.38 -1.23 -1.74
N LYS A 81 -12.25 -0.57 -2.02
CA LYS A 81 -11.71 -0.51 -3.38
C LYS A 81 -11.13 -1.86 -3.85
N ASP A 82 -10.55 -2.63 -2.95
CA ASP A 82 -10.05 -3.97 -3.27
C ASP A 82 -11.20 -4.91 -3.68
N ASN A 83 -12.33 -4.84 -2.98
CA ASN A 83 -13.54 -5.56 -3.35
C ASN A 83 -14.09 -5.10 -4.71
N ALA A 84 -14.12 -3.79 -4.98
CA ALA A 84 -14.56 -3.24 -6.27
C ALA A 84 -13.66 -3.69 -7.44
N THR A 85 -12.39 -3.97 -7.16
CA THR A 85 -11.37 -4.36 -8.15
C THR A 85 -11.06 -5.86 -8.14
N ASN A 86 -11.90 -6.69 -7.50
CA ASN A 86 -11.73 -8.14 -7.39
C ASN A 86 -10.34 -8.57 -6.85
N GLY A 87 -9.83 -7.85 -5.85
CA GLY A 87 -8.51 -8.11 -5.25
C GLY A 87 -7.34 -7.43 -5.98
N GLY A 88 -7.62 -6.62 -7.01
CA GLY A 88 -6.61 -5.95 -7.84
C GLY A 88 -5.75 -4.97 -7.06
N LEU A 89 -6.38 -4.14 -6.21
CA LEU A 89 -5.66 -3.18 -5.37
C LEU A 89 -4.64 -3.85 -4.45
N CYS A 90 -5.02 -4.90 -3.74
CA CYS A 90 -4.12 -5.62 -2.85
C CYS A 90 -3.00 -6.32 -3.61
N LYS A 91 -3.24 -6.79 -4.84
CA LYS A 91 -2.18 -7.34 -5.71
C LYS A 91 -1.19 -6.26 -6.12
N ALA A 92 -1.67 -5.10 -6.58
CA ALA A 92 -0.83 -3.96 -6.93
C ALA A 92 -0.01 -3.49 -5.72
N ALA A 93 -0.65 -3.31 -4.56
CA ALA A 93 0.02 -2.93 -3.33
C ALA A 93 1.11 -3.95 -2.90
N ARG A 94 0.86 -5.25 -3.06
CA ARG A 94 1.86 -6.28 -2.78
C ARG A 94 3.03 -6.20 -3.75
N LEU A 95 2.77 -6.02 -5.05
CA LEU A 95 3.80 -5.83 -6.07
C LEU A 95 4.73 -4.66 -5.74
N LEU A 96 4.18 -3.46 -5.51
CA LEU A 96 4.98 -2.28 -5.21
C LEU A 96 5.82 -2.44 -3.94
N LYS A 97 5.24 -3.09 -2.91
CA LYS A 97 5.96 -3.38 -1.67
C LYS A 97 7.07 -4.41 -1.88
N SER A 98 6.83 -5.45 -2.67
CA SER A 98 7.85 -6.45 -3.00
C SER A 98 9.05 -5.79 -3.66
N LEU A 99 8.84 -4.95 -4.68
CA LEU A 99 9.92 -4.19 -5.32
C LEU A 99 10.70 -3.35 -4.31
N LYS A 100 10.01 -2.63 -3.42
CA LYS A 100 10.67 -1.91 -2.33
C LYS A 100 11.54 -2.82 -1.45
N TYR A 101 11.10 -4.03 -1.14
CA TYR A 101 11.89 -4.93 -0.28
C TYR A 101 13.09 -5.54 -1.00
N ASP A 102 13.05 -5.58 -2.33
CA ASP A 102 14.12 -6.12 -3.16
C ASP A 102 15.24 -5.10 -3.39
N THR A 103 15.00 -3.80 -3.13
CA THR A 103 16.00 -2.73 -3.31
C THR A 103 15.92 -1.63 -2.24
N GLU A 104 17.08 -1.17 -1.78
CA GLU A 104 17.17 -0.02 -0.86
C GLU A 104 16.98 1.33 -1.57
N SER A 105 16.89 1.35 -2.91
CA SER A 105 16.74 2.59 -3.70
C SER A 105 15.36 3.23 -3.54
N ILE A 106 14.32 2.43 -3.25
CA ILE A 106 12.94 2.88 -3.10
C ILE A 106 12.70 3.42 -1.68
N ASP A 107 13.00 4.71 -1.53
CA ASP A 107 12.76 5.48 -0.32
C ASP A 107 11.31 6.00 -0.22
N LEU A 108 10.36 5.05 -0.22
CA LEU A 108 8.91 5.30 -0.05
C LEU A 108 8.35 4.42 1.06
N SER A 109 7.52 4.95 1.97
CA SER A 109 6.97 4.10 3.03
C SER A 109 5.95 3.09 2.48
N SER A 110 5.73 1.97 3.18
CA SER A 110 4.64 1.03 2.81
C SER A 110 3.27 1.71 2.77
N TYR A 111 3.07 2.73 3.61
CA TYR A 111 1.83 3.49 3.65
C TYR A 111 1.67 4.35 2.39
N ASP A 112 2.75 4.99 1.92
CA ASP A 112 2.75 5.77 0.67
C ASP A 112 2.56 4.88 -0.56
N LEU A 113 3.23 3.73 -0.63
CA LEU A 113 3.09 2.78 -1.75
C LEU A 113 1.66 2.27 -1.90
N VAL A 114 1.01 1.89 -0.78
CA VAL A 114 -0.39 1.46 -0.79
C VAL A 114 -1.31 2.64 -1.17
N SER A 115 -1.00 3.85 -0.71
CA SER A 115 -1.76 5.05 -1.07
C SER A 115 -1.62 5.40 -2.55
N ILE A 116 -0.43 5.22 -3.15
CA ILE A 116 -0.22 5.38 -4.60
C ILE A 116 -1.06 4.35 -5.36
N ALA A 117 -0.98 3.07 -4.98
CA ALA A 117 -1.79 2.01 -5.61
C ALA A 117 -3.30 2.28 -5.48
N PHE A 118 -3.74 2.88 -4.37
CA PHE A 118 -5.13 3.27 -4.14
C PHE A 118 -5.63 4.31 -5.15
N HIS A 119 -4.76 5.09 -5.79
CA HIS A 119 -5.17 6.06 -6.82
C HIS A 119 -5.16 5.53 -8.25
N ILE A 120 -4.67 4.30 -8.47
CA ILE A 120 -4.80 3.65 -9.79
C ILE A 120 -6.31 3.49 -10.09
N PRO A 121 -6.79 3.88 -11.28
CA PRO A 121 -8.20 3.74 -11.64
C PRO A 121 -8.71 2.29 -11.49
N GLU A 122 -9.96 2.11 -11.09
CA GLU A 122 -10.51 0.78 -10.77
C GLU A 122 -10.50 -0.15 -11.99
N GLU A 123 -10.77 0.39 -13.17
CA GLU A 123 -10.73 -0.29 -14.45
C GLU A 123 -9.33 -0.84 -14.80
N GLN A 124 -8.27 -0.20 -14.31
CA GLN A 124 -6.88 -0.65 -14.50
C GLN A 124 -6.46 -1.69 -13.45
N LEU A 125 -7.17 -1.77 -12.33
CA LEU A 125 -6.95 -2.76 -11.28
C LEU A 125 -7.83 -4.02 -11.45
N SER A 126 -8.99 -3.89 -12.11
CA SER A 126 -9.94 -4.98 -12.34
C SER A 126 -9.53 -5.84 -13.53
N ILE A 127 -8.44 -6.59 -13.35
CA ILE A 127 -7.82 -7.41 -14.39
C ILE A 127 -8.29 -8.87 -14.29
N PRO A 128 -8.67 -9.51 -15.41
CA PRO A 128 -9.04 -10.93 -15.43
C PRO A 128 -7.91 -11.84 -14.91
N ARG A 129 -8.28 -13.01 -14.37
CA ARG A 129 -7.31 -14.03 -13.95
C ARG A 129 -6.43 -14.46 -15.14
N GLY A 130 -5.12 -14.57 -14.92
CA GLY A 130 -4.15 -14.94 -15.95
C GLY A 130 -3.61 -13.76 -16.76
N MET A 131 -4.06 -12.53 -16.47
CA MET A 131 -3.59 -11.29 -17.10
C MET A 131 -2.77 -10.44 -16.13
N GLU A 132 -2.10 -11.04 -15.15
CA GLU A 132 -1.34 -10.32 -14.10
C GLU A 132 -0.26 -9.37 -14.66
N LEU A 133 0.24 -9.62 -15.88
CA LEU A 133 1.14 -8.69 -16.58
C LEU A 133 0.48 -7.35 -16.91
N ALA A 134 -0.82 -7.34 -17.19
CA ALA A 134 -1.57 -6.09 -17.39
C ALA A 134 -1.67 -5.28 -16.08
N LEU A 135 -1.67 -5.95 -14.92
CA LEU A 135 -1.64 -5.27 -13.63
C LEU A 135 -0.25 -4.64 -13.36
N LEU A 136 0.83 -5.36 -13.67
CA LEU A 136 2.19 -4.82 -13.63
C LEU A 136 2.31 -3.57 -14.53
N HIS A 137 1.85 -3.69 -15.77
CA HIS A 137 1.83 -2.59 -16.73
C HIS A 137 1.03 -1.39 -16.20
N SER A 138 -0.17 -1.63 -15.64
CA SER A 138 -1.02 -0.57 -15.07
C SER A 138 -0.34 0.16 -13.91
N CYS A 139 0.37 -0.58 -13.03
CA CYS A 139 1.14 0.02 -11.95
C CYS A 139 2.26 0.91 -12.49
N ARG A 140 3.00 0.43 -13.50
CA ARG A 140 4.08 1.18 -14.15
C ARG A 140 3.56 2.46 -14.79
N VAL A 141 2.57 2.36 -15.69
CA VAL A 141 2.00 3.50 -16.41
C VAL A 141 1.49 4.57 -15.44
N PHE A 142 0.80 4.15 -14.38
CA PHE A 142 0.32 5.10 -13.38
C PHE A 142 1.48 5.79 -12.64
N CYS A 143 2.53 5.06 -12.27
CA CYS A 143 3.70 5.66 -11.60
C CYS A 143 4.47 6.60 -12.55
N GLU A 144 4.61 6.24 -13.82
CA GLU A 144 5.17 7.12 -14.87
C GLU A 144 4.33 8.39 -15.01
N GLU A 145 3.00 8.27 -14.95
CA GLU A 145 2.09 9.43 -14.96
C GLU A 145 2.34 10.40 -13.80
N LEU A 146 2.55 9.87 -12.59
CA LEU A 146 2.90 10.71 -11.44
C LEU A 146 4.30 11.32 -11.55
N ASP A 147 5.20 10.69 -12.31
CA ASP A 147 6.54 11.24 -12.54
C ASP A 147 6.48 12.48 -13.45
N TRP A 148 5.78 12.38 -14.59
CA TRP A 148 5.69 13.47 -15.57
C TRP A 148 4.61 14.53 -15.24
N ASP A 149 3.51 14.17 -14.59
CA ASP A 149 2.47 15.09 -14.15
C ASP A 149 2.60 15.46 -12.67
N ALA A 150 3.40 16.50 -12.42
CA ALA A 150 3.60 17.04 -11.07
C ALA A 150 2.30 17.58 -10.43
N ALA A 151 1.35 18.08 -11.22
CA ALA A 151 0.09 18.61 -10.69
C ALA A 151 -0.78 17.47 -10.15
N LYS A 152 -0.92 16.39 -10.93
CA LYS A 152 -1.58 15.16 -10.48
C LYS A 152 -0.90 14.58 -9.26
N ARG A 153 0.42 14.38 -9.29
CA ARG A 153 1.19 13.84 -8.16
C ARG A 153 0.95 14.62 -6.86
N ASN A 154 1.05 15.94 -6.92
CA ASN A 154 0.92 16.80 -5.74
C ASN A 154 -0.53 16.95 -5.26
N SER A 155 -1.52 16.47 -6.02
CA SER A 155 -2.93 16.46 -5.65
C SER A 155 -3.35 15.20 -4.87
N LEU A 156 -2.57 14.11 -4.95
CA LEU A 156 -2.93 12.83 -4.34
C LEU A 156 -2.89 12.89 -2.82
N GLN A 157 -3.94 12.38 -2.20
CA GLN A 157 -4.09 12.26 -0.76
C GLN A 157 -4.06 10.81 -0.31
N VAL A 158 -3.69 10.56 0.92
CA VAL A 158 -3.81 9.21 1.48
C VAL A 158 -5.29 8.80 1.58
N PRO A 159 -5.64 7.49 1.55
CA PRO A 159 -7.02 7.01 1.54
C PRO A 159 -7.96 7.60 2.61
N ASP A 160 -7.44 7.91 3.80
CA ASP A 160 -8.20 8.53 4.88
C ASP A 160 -8.22 10.07 4.83
N GLY A 161 -7.57 10.67 3.83
CA GLY A 161 -7.66 12.10 3.48
C GLY A 161 -6.94 13.06 4.43
N HIS A 162 -6.18 12.56 5.41
CA HIS A 162 -5.60 13.43 6.43
C HIS A 162 -4.35 14.21 5.94
N ARG A 163 -3.75 13.76 4.84
CA ARG A 163 -2.53 14.36 4.29
C ARG A 163 -2.33 14.08 2.81
N ARG A 164 -1.39 14.78 2.18
CA ARG A 164 -0.96 14.48 0.81
C ARG A 164 0.07 13.34 0.82
N ILE A 165 0.09 12.54 -0.24
CA ILE A 165 1.10 11.47 -0.38
C ILE A 165 2.48 12.11 -0.54
N PHE A 166 2.58 13.05 -1.49
CA PHE A 166 3.79 13.80 -1.83
C PHE A 166 3.78 15.15 -1.14
N GLU A 167 4.29 15.18 0.09
CA GLU A 167 4.56 16.40 0.85
C GLU A 167 5.84 16.24 1.66
N GLU A 168 6.31 17.32 2.28
CA GLU A 168 7.56 17.34 3.02
C GLU A 168 7.56 16.31 4.17
N GLY A 169 8.63 15.50 4.24
CA GLY A 169 8.76 14.43 5.23
C GLY A 169 8.07 13.10 4.88
N HIS A 170 7.43 13.02 3.70
CA HIS A 170 6.73 11.82 3.22
C HIS A 170 7.30 11.34 1.86
N ALA A 171 6.46 10.88 0.95
CA ALA A 171 6.89 10.35 -0.34
C ALA A 171 7.68 11.40 -1.13
N THR A 172 8.85 11.01 -1.66
CA THR A 172 9.71 11.90 -2.44
C THR A 172 9.59 11.59 -3.92
N LYS A 173 9.85 12.60 -4.78
CA LYS A 173 9.97 12.37 -6.23
C LYS A 173 11.06 11.34 -6.52
N ARG A 174 12.23 11.45 -5.87
CA ARG A 174 13.33 10.48 -6.06
C ARG A 174 12.91 9.03 -5.76
N GLY A 175 12.12 8.82 -4.70
CA GLY A 175 11.60 7.49 -4.37
C GLY A 175 10.60 6.98 -5.41
N LEU A 176 9.80 7.86 -6.01
CA LEU A 176 8.93 7.52 -7.14
C LEU A 176 9.75 7.18 -8.40
N ASP A 177 10.78 7.96 -8.73
CA ASP A 177 11.65 7.72 -9.88
C ASP A 177 12.32 6.34 -9.77
N ALA A 178 12.79 5.97 -8.57
CA ALA A 178 13.33 4.65 -8.30
C ALA A 178 12.29 3.55 -8.48
N LEU A 179 11.06 3.74 -7.97
CA LEU A 179 9.97 2.79 -8.14
C LEU A 179 9.60 2.58 -9.62
N VAL A 180 9.57 3.65 -10.42
CA VAL A 180 9.31 3.59 -11.86
C VAL A 180 10.39 2.79 -12.57
N ALA A 181 11.66 3.02 -12.22
CA ALA A 181 12.79 2.28 -12.80
C ALA A 181 12.67 0.77 -12.52
N GLU A 182 12.42 0.38 -11.27
CA GLU A 182 12.28 -1.03 -10.88
C GLU A 182 11.07 -1.70 -11.54
N LEU A 183 9.95 -0.98 -11.69
CA LEU A 183 8.77 -1.48 -12.42
C LEU A 183 9.09 -1.70 -13.91
N ALA A 184 9.81 -0.78 -14.54
CA ALA A 184 10.21 -0.89 -15.94
C ALA A 184 11.19 -2.05 -16.14
N ASP A 185 12.14 -2.23 -15.23
CA ASP A 185 13.10 -3.34 -15.27
C ASP A 185 12.40 -4.69 -15.11
N LEU A 186 11.48 -4.82 -14.14
CA LEU A 186 10.68 -6.03 -13.96
C LEU A 186 9.82 -6.35 -15.19
N GLU A 187 9.16 -5.36 -15.78
CA GLU A 187 8.36 -5.57 -16.99
C GLU A 187 9.23 -6.03 -18.18
N ASN A 188 10.39 -5.41 -18.36
CA ASN A 188 11.35 -5.80 -19.40
C ASN A 188 11.88 -7.22 -19.19
N ASP A 189 12.16 -7.62 -17.96
CA ASP A 189 12.58 -8.98 -17.62
C ASP A 189 11.54 -10.02 -17.99
N VAL A 190 10.30 -9.80 -17.58
CA VAL A 190 9.20 -10.72 -17.87
C VAL A 190 8.92 -10.81 -19.37
N LEU A 191 8.98 -9.69 -20.09
CA LEU A 191 8.82 -9.69 -21.55
C LEU A 191 9.93 -10.48 -22.25
N ARG A 192 11.19 -10.33 -21.82
CA ARG A 192 12.32 -11.09 -22.35
C ARG A 192 12.17 -12.59 -22.10
N GLU A 193 11.74 -12.98 -20.90
CA GLU A 193 11.52 -14.39 -20.55
C GLU A 193 10.38 -14.99 -21.37
N ASN A 194 9.25 -14.30 -21.49
CA ASN A 194 8.12 -14.73 -22.30
C ASN A 194 8.51 -14.95 -23.77
N GLN A 195 9.26 -14.02 -24.36
CA GLN A 195 9.75 -14.16 -25.73
C GLN A 195 10.63 -15.40 -25.92
N ARG A 196 11.50 -15.70 -24.94
CA ARG A 196 12.35 -16.92 -24.98
C ARG A 196 11.49 -18.18 -24.91
N SER A 197 10.49 -18.21 -24.03
CA SER A 197 9.57 -19.34 -23.89
C SER A 197 8.78 -19.60 -25.18
N PHE A 198 8.26 -18.56 -25.83
CA PHE A 198 7.56 -18.70 -27.10
C PHE A 198 8.45 -19.20 -28.24
N ARG A 199 9.72 -18.77 -28.31
CA ARG A 199 10.67 -19.28 -29.31
C ARG A 199 10.93 -20.77 -29.15
N LYS A 200 11.19 -21.24 -27.92
CA LYS A 200 11.38 -22.67 -27.62
C LYS A 200 10.16 -23.50 -28.01
N LEU A 201 8.96 -22.99 -27.73
CA LEU A 201 7.71 -23.66 -28.12
C LEU A 201 7.53 -23.71 -29.65
N ALA A 202 7.95 -22.68 -30.37
CA ALA A 202 7.91 -22.67 -31.83
C ALA A 202 8.91 -23.67 -32.43
N GLU A 203 10.14 -23.73 -31.92
CA GLU A 203 11.18 -24.68 -32.34
C GLU A 203 10.72 -26.13 -32.12
N ALA A 204 10.18 -26.45 -30.94
CA ALA A 204 9.67 -27.78 -30.61
C ALA A 204 8.49 -28.24 -31.48
N ARG A 205 7.72 -27.31 -32.07
CA ARG A 205 6.62 -27.63 -32.98
C ARG A 205 7.06 -27.95 -34.41
N VAL A 206 8.30 -27.61 -34.79
CA VAL A 206 8.84 -27.86 -36.13
C VAL A 206 9.50 -29.25 -36.23
N GLU A 207 9.81 -29.88 -35.10
CA GLU A 207 10.46 -31.20 -35.03
C GLU A 207 9.50 -32.42 -35.10
N TYR A 208 8.20 -32.21 -35.38
CA TYR A 208 7.19 -33.26 -35.59
C TYR A 208 6.52 -33.12 -36.97
#